data_AF-A0A524FNN8-F1
#
_entry.id   AF-A0A524FNN8-F1
#
_cell.length_a   1.000
_cell.length_b   1.000
_cell.length_c   1.000
_cell.angle_alpha   90.00
_cell.angle_beta   90.00
_cell.angle_gamma   90.00
#
_symmetry.space_group_name_H-M   'P 1'
#
loop_
_entity.id
_entity.type
_entity.pdbx_description
1 polymer ?
#
loop_
_entity_poly.entity_id
_entity_poly.type
_entity_poly.pdbx_seq_one_letter_code
_entity_poly.pdbx_strand_id
1 'polypeptide(L)'
;MYPTKSIKLPQRDTYTVRTFLNDLKKLRLTPSTLDIIGTEIVYFEFIKAQENLGEEDPVTIHMDELLNYMQHEYERQLLAGEIRREEDTPSTALNTFLKETPLEFRSYVLERPGDFIRGVLHAANTQSQREMIRLEKIEVGLRKDLEKKPENPDLWFNLHLVLWITGRHEDASKAFKKAKKNGWDKKKSKIIGI
;
A
#
# COMPACT_ATOMS: atom_id res chain seq x y z
N MET A 1 10.29 9.81 17.57
CA MET A 1 8.98 10.45 17.37
C MET A 1 9.04 11.15 16.02
N TYR A 2 8.51 10.52 14.97
CA TYR A 2 8.43 11.17 13.66
C TYR A 2 7.46 12.35 13.78
N PRO A 3 7.80 13.55 13.29
CA PRO A 3 6.85 14.64 13.25
C PRO A 3 5.70 14.23 12.33
N THR A 4 4.48 14.20 12.88
CA THR A 4 3.22 14.13 12.12
C THR A 4 3.08 15.40 11.32
N LYS A 5 3.88 15.53 10.25
CA LYS A 5 3.76 16.63 9.30
C LYS A 5 2.40 16.44 8.64
N SER A 6 1.43 17.31 8.96
CA SER A 6 0.10 17.25 8.35
C SER A 6 0.27 17.35 6.84
N ILE A 7 0.04 16.26 6.11
CA ILE A 7 0.07 16.28 4.65
C ILE A 7 -1.12 17.13 4.20
N LYS A 8 -0.84 18.28 3.58
CA LYS A 8 -1.88 19.12 2.99
C LYS A 8 -2.27 18.52 1.64
N LEU A 9 -3.35 17.74 1.64
CA LEU A 9 -4.02 17.34 0.42
C LEU A 9 -4.75 18.54 -0.20
N PRO A 10 -4.61 18.80 -1.51
CA PRO A 10 -5.32 19.90 -2.14
C PRO A 10 -6.84 19.65 -2.11
N GLN A 11 -7.60 20.72 -1.91
CA GLN A 11 -9.05 20.67 -1.99
C GLN A 11 -9.47 20.65 -3.46
N ARG A 12 -10.40 19.75 -3.80
CA ARG A 12 -10.98 19.63 -5.13
C ARG A 12 -12.46 19.33 -4.99
N ASP A 13 -13.23 19.88 -5.91
CA ASP A 13 -14.66 19.56 -6.02
C ASP A 13 -14.84 18.20 -6.70
N THR A 14 -13.98 17.89 -7.68
CA THR A 14 -13.94 16.61 -8.40
C THR A 14 -12.52 16.08 -8.52
N TYR A 15 -12.39 14.76 -8.64
CA TYR A 15 -11.13 14.10 -8.92
C TYR A 15 -11.19 13.44 -10.29
N THR A 16 -10.10 13.52 -11.06
CA THR A 16 -9.81 12.49 -12.05
C THR A 16 -9.00 11.38 -11.40
N VAL A 17 -9.00 10.18 -11.99
CA VAL A 17 -8.11 9.07 -11.60
C VAL A 17 -6.66 9.54 -11.45
N ARG A 18 -6.15 10.33 -12.41
CA ARG A 18 -4.80 10.89 -12.34
C ARG A 18 -4.58 11.76 -11.10
N THR A 19 -5.51 12.67 -10.79
CA THR A 19 -5.36 13.55 -9.61
C THR A 19 -5.49 12.78 -8.31
N PHE A 20 -6.36 11.76 -8.27
CA PHE A 20 -6.55 10.87 -7.14
C PHE A 20 -5.27 10.09 -6.83
N LEU A 21 -4.73 9.37 -7.83
CA LEU A 21 -3.48 8.61 -7.67
C LEU A 21 -2.29 9.52 -7.33
N ASN A 22 -2.23 10.74 -7.88
CA ASN A 22 -1.19 11.70 -7.53
C ASN A 22 -1.24 12.16 -6.07
N ASP A 23 -2.42 12.30 -5.50
CA ASP A 23 -2.57 12.61 -4.09
C ASP A 23 -2.30 11.40 -3.21
N LEU A 24 -2.75 10.21 -3.63
CA LEU A 24 -2.49 8.93 -2.96
C LEU A 24 -1.00 8.66 -2.76
N LYS A 25 -0.17 8.88 -3.79
CA LYS A 25 1.31 8.72 -3.73
C LYS A 25 2.00 9.63 -2.72
N LYS A 26 1.36 10.73 -2.30
CA LYS A 26 1.93 11.64 -1.28
C LYS A 26 1.74 11.10 0.12
N LEU A 27 0.84 10.13 0.29
CA LEU A 27 0.50 9.54 1.57
C LEU A 27 1.40 8.35 1.88
N ARG A 28 1.64 8.13 3.16
CA ARG A 28 2.29 6.91 3.65
C ARG A 28 1.21 5.94 4.07
N LEU A 29 0.85 5.03 3.17
CA LEU A 29 -0.22 4.05 3.39
C LEU A 29 0.35 2.70 3.78
N THR A 30 -0.31 2.06 4.73
CA THR A 30 -0.14 0.64 5.06
C THR A 30 -1.01 -0.22 4.14
N PRO A 31 -0.76 -1.53 4.01
CA PRO A 31 -1.62 -2.44 3.26
C PRO A 31 -3.10 -2.32 3.63
N SER A 32 -3.42 -2.36 4.94
CA SER A 32 -4.81 -2.20 5.43
C SER A 32 -5.46 -0.90 4.95
N THR A 33 -4.75 0.23 5.03
CA THR A 33 -5.33 1.51 4.59
C THR A 33 -5.41 1.67 3.08
N LEU A 34 -4.59 0.94 2.31
CA LEU A 34 -4.70 0.87 0.86
C LEU A 34 -5.95 0.07 0.46
N ASP A 35 -6.22 -1.05 1.14
CA ASP A 35 -7.44 -1.85 1.00
C ASP A 35 -8.71 -1.02 1.31
N ILE A 36 -8.70 -0.25 2.40
CA ILE A 36 -9.80 0.68 2.73
C ILE A 36 -10.06 1.66 1.59
N ILE A 37 -9.02 2.25 1.00
CA ILE A 37 -9.17 3.17 -0.13
C ILE A 37 -9.70 2.46 -1.37
N GLY A 38 -9.21 1.24 -1.64
CA GLY A 38 -9.74 0.38 -2.70
C GLY A 38 -11.24 0.15 -2.53
N THR A 39 -11.67 -0.20 -1.32
CA THR A 39 -13.06 -0.51 -0.99
C THR A 39 -13.97 0.72 -1.01
N GLU A 40 -13.56 1.82 -0.37
CA GLU A 40 -14.40 2.99 -0.20
C GLU A 40 -14.50 3.84 -1.48
N ILE A 41 -13.42 3.90 -2.27
CA ILE A 41 -13.36 4.74 -3.47
C ILE A 41 -13.39 3.88 -4.72
N VAL A 42 -12.35 3.06 -4.93
CA VAL A 42 -12.10 2.42 -6.23
C VAL A 42 -13.19 1.41 -6.59
N TYR A 43 -13.70 0.64 -5.63
CA TYR A 43 -14.79 -0.32 -5.85
C TYR A 43 -16.06 0.37 -6.33
N PHE A 44 -16.44 1.49 -5.71
CA PHE A 44 -17.60 2.26 -6.16
C PHE A 44 -17.39 2.77 -7.59
N GLU A 45 -16.22 3.33 -7.88
CA GLU A 45 -15.90 3.85 -9.21
C GLU A 45 -15.83 2.75 -10.28
N PHE A 46 -15.40 1.55 -9.91
CA PHE A 46 -15.42 0.37 -10.76
C PHE A 46 -16.85 -0.02 -11.12
N ILE A 47 -17.75 -0.11 -10.13
CA ILE A 47 -19.16 -0.40 -10.38
C ILE A 47 -19.79 0.66 -11.28
N LYS A 48 -19.46 1.95 -11.06
CA LYS A 48 -19.94 3.05 -11.92
C LYS A 48 -19.41 3.00 -13.34
N ALA A 49 -18.13 2.69 -13.52
CA ALA A 49 -17.56 2.50 -14.84
C ALA A 49 -18.25 1.32 -15.55
N GLN A 50 -18.48 0.20 -14.86
CA GLN A 50 -19.17 -0.97 -15.41
C GLN A 50 -20.61 -0.65 -15.82
N GLU A 51 -21.37 0.08 -14.98
CA GLU A 51 -22.75 0.49 -15.26
C GLU A 51 -22.86 1.44 -16.46
N ASN A 52 -21.93 2.40 -16.58
CA ASN A 52 -22.03 3.48 -17.56
C ASN A 52 -21.31 3.19 -18.89
N LEU A 53 -20.20 2.45 -18.84
CA LEU A 53 -19.29 2.24 -19.96
C LEU A 53 -19.25 0.78 -20.43
N GLY A 54 -19.61 -0.16 -19.55
CA GLY A 54 -19.56 -1.60 -19.82
C GLY A 54 -18.26 -2.25 -19.34
N GLU A 55 -18.27 -3.59 -19.27
CA GLU A 55 -17.17 -4.41 -18.73
C GLU A 55 -15.89 -4.35 -19.58
N GLU A 56 -16.04 -4.25 -20.89
CA GLU A 56 -14.93 -4.23 -21.86
C GLU A 56 -14.35 -2.83 -22.09
N ASP A 57 -14.89 -1.80 -21.44
CA ASP A 57 -14.36 -0.44 -21.57
C ASP A 57 -12.99 -0.33 -20.87
N PRO A 58 -11.99 0.33 -21.50
CA PRO A 58 -10.67 0.49 -20.89
C PRO A 58 -10.68 1.12 -19.50
N VAL A 59 -11.64 2.00 -19.19
CA VAL A 59 -11.78 2.59 -17.85
C VAL A 59 -12.15 1.50 -16.85
N THR A 60 -13.15 0.68 -17.17
CA THR A 60 -13.64 -0.40 -16.29
C THR A 60 -12.55 -1.42 -16.03
N ILE A 61 -11.85 -1.88 -17.08
CA ILE A 61 -10.75 -2.85 -16.99
C ILE A 61 -9.65 -2.33 -16.06
N HIS A 62 -9.16 -1.10 -16.29
CA HIS A 62 -8.09 -0.56 -15.46
C HIS A 62 -8.55 -0.17 -14.04
N MET A 63 -9.85 0.10 -13.84
CA MET A 63 -10.38 0.30 -12.49
C MET A 63 -10.38 -1.02 -11.69
N ASP A 64 -10.71 -2.15 -12.34
CA ASP A 64 -10.62 -3.49 -11.75
C ASP A 64 -9.17 -3.86 -11.41
N GLU A 65 -8.23 -3.63 -12.34
CA GLU A 65 -6.80 -3.85 -12.08
C GLU A 65 -6.29 -3.03 -10.88
N LEU A 66 -6.70 -1.75 -10.80
CA LEU A 66 -6.35 -0.88 -9.69
C LEU A 66 -6.95 -1.38 -8.38
N LEU A 67 -8.21 -1.79 -8.40
CA LEU A 67 -8.92 -2.33 -7.24
C LEU A 67 -8.22 -3.61 -6.73
N ASN A 68 -7.95 -4.55 -7.64
CA ASN A 68 -7.27 -5.80 -7.33
C ASN A 68 -5.88 -5.57 -6.74
N TYR A 69 -5.14 -4.60 -7.28
CA TYR A 69 -3.85 -4.20 -6.72
C TYR A 69 -3.97 -3.71 -5.26
N MET A 70 -4.94 -2.83 -4.99
CA MET A 70 -5.13 -2.22 -3.69
C MET A 70 -5.62 -3.19 -2.61
N GLN A 71 -6.53 -4.10 -2.96
CA GLN A 71 -7.17 -5.01 -2.00
C GLN A 71 -6.41 -6.34 -1.81
N HIS A 72 -5.66 -6.79 -2.83
CA HIS A 72 -5.10 -8.14 -2.82
C HIS A 72 -3.61 -8.16 -3.15
N GLU A 73 -3.22 -7.62 -4.30
CA GLU A 73 -1.88 -7.90 -4.82
C GLU A 73 -0.78 -7.29 -3.99
N TYR A 74 -0.94 -6.05 -3.54
CA TYR A 74 0.11 -5.37 -2.79
C TYR A 74 0.48 -6.13 -1.52
N GLU A 75 -0.52 -6.49 -0.70
CA GLU A 75 -0.28 -7.24 0.53
C GLU A 75 0.29 -8.63 0.23
N ARG A 76 -0.29 -9.34 -0.75
CA ARG A 76 0.18 -10.67 -1.17
C ARG A 76 1.66 -10.63 -1.57
N GLN A 77 2.05 -9.69 -2.42
CA GLN A 77 3.42 -9.55 -2.92
C GLN A 77 4.39 -9.21 -1.77
N LEU A 78 3.96 -8.38 -0.81
CA LEU A 78 4.74 -8.07 0.37
C LEU A 78 4.93 -9.30 1.27
N LEU A 79 3.86 -10.03 1.58
CA LEU A 79 3.87 -11.27 2.38
C LEU A 79 4.65 -12.41 1.71
N ALA A 80 4.69 -12.42 0.38
CA ALA A 80 5.49 -13.37 -0.38
C ALA A 80 6.99 -12.99 -0.48
N GLY A 81 7.36 -11.78 -0.04
CA GLY A 81 8.70 -11.22 -0.22
C GLY A 81 9.06 -10.96 -1.69
N GLU A 82 8.04 -10.73 -2.53
CA GLU A 82 8.16 -10.35 -3.95
C GLU A 82 8.56 -8.87 -4.06
N ILE A 83 7.99 -8.03 -3.19
CA ILE A 83 8.35 -6.63 -2.99
C ILE A 83 9.49 -6.54 -1.98
N ARG A 84 10.70 -6.17 -2.44
CA ARG A 84 11.89 -6.20 -1.55
C ARG A 84 13.02 -5.25 -1.90
N ARG A 85 13.00 -4.62 -3.08
CA ARG A 85 13.99 -3.64 -3.50
C ARG A 85 13.47 -2.24 -3.22
N GLU A 86 14.34 -1.25 -3.03
CA GLU A 86 13.90 0.12 -2.75
C GLU A 86 12.96 0.70 -3.82
N GLU A 87 13.08 0.23 -5.06
CA GLU A 87 12.19 0.60 -6.16
C GLU A 87 10.78 0.01 -6.05
N ASP A 88 10.57 -1.09 -5.32
CA ASP A 88 9.30 -1.84 -5.27
C ASP A 88 8.23 -1.18 -4.35
N THR A 89 8.28 0.15 -4.16
CA THR A 89 7.30 0.83 -3.28
C THR A 89 5.91 0.91 -3.92
N PRO A 90 4.84 1.00 -3.10
CA PRO A 90 3.49 1.29 -3.60
C PRO A 90 3.45 2.54 -4.46
N SER A 91 4.17 3.58 -4.06
CA SER A 91 4.25 4.82 -4.83
C SER A 91 4.86 4.60 -6.21
N THR A 92 5.89 3.76 -6.32
CA THR A 92 6.48 3.41 -7.62
C THR A 92 5.50 2.61 -8.46
N ALA A 93 4.87 1.58 -7.89
CA ALA A 93 3.90 0.73 -8.58
C ALA A 93 2.73 1.56 -9.13
N LEU A 94 2.11 2.39 -8.29
CA LEU A 94 1.04 3.30 -8.70
C LEU A 94 1.50 4.33 -9.76
N ASN A 95 2.75 4.79 -9.69
CA ASN A 95 3.29 5.71 -10.67
C ASN A 95 3.54 5.04 -12.03
N THR A 96 3.99 3.78 -12.04
CA THR A 96 4.15 2.97 -13.25
C THR A 96 2.77 2.65 -13.85
N PHE A 97 1.83 2.18 -13.04
CA PHE A 97 0.44 1.95 -13.42
C PHE A 97 -0.19 3.19 -14.09
N LEU A 98 -0.03 4.37 -13.48
CA LEU A 98 -0.54 5.63 -14.04
C LEU A 98 0.17 6.05 -15.36
N LYS A 99 1.39 5.58 -15.63
CA LYS A 99 2.10 5.88 -16.89
C LYS A 99 1.67 4.95 -18.02
N GLU A 100 1.43 3.69 -17.69
CA GLU A 100 1.11 2.61 -18.65
C GLU A 100 -0.37 2.60 -19.04
N THR A 101 -1.24 3.20 -18.22
CA THR A 101 -2.67 3.29 -18.49
C THR A 101 -3.03 4.35 -19.55
N PRO A 102 -4.12 4.12 -20.32
CA PRO A 102 -4.58 4.98 -21.40
C PRO A 102 -5.01 6.37 -20.91
N LEU A 103 -5.10 7.35 -21.82
CA LEU A 103 -5.46 8.73 -21.44
C LEU A 103 -6.88 8.77 -20.86
N GLU A 104 -7.79 8.01 -21.46
CA GLU A 104 -9.20 7.86 -21.14
C GLU A 104 -9.39 7.49 -19.67
N PHE A 105 -8.70 6.44 -19.20
CA PHE A 105 -8.67 6.06 -17.79
C PHE A 105 -8.11 7.17 -16.90
N ARG A 106 -6.99 7.78 -17.29
CA ARG A 106 -6.31 8.81 -16.46
C ARG A 106 -7.15 10.07 -16.32
N SER A 107 -7.93 10.42 -17.34
CA SER A 107 -8.82 11.57 -17.37
C SER A 107 -10.22 11.29 -16.85
N TYR A 108 -10.57 10.01 -16.62
CA TYR A 108 -11.86 9.62 -16.06
C TYR A 108 -12.13 10.37 -14.76
N VAL A 109 -13.27 11.07 -14.72
CA VAL A 109 -13.72 11.86 -13.58
C VAL A 109 -14.46 10.93 -12.64
N LEU A 110 -13.99 10.84 -11.41
CA LEU A 110 -14.60 10.04 -10.36
C LEU A 110 -15.97 10.61 -10.02
N GLU A 111 -16.98 9.75 -9.88
CA GLU A 111 -18.34 10.13 -9.50
C GLU A 111 -18.42 10.54 -8.03
N ARG A 112 -17.56 9.98 -7.18
CA ARG A 112 -17.46 10.32 -5.76
C ARG A 112 -17.13 11.83 -5.58
N PRO A 113 -17.86 12.54 -4.72
CA PRO A 113 -17.56 13.94 -4.41
C PRO A 113 -16.12 14.13 -3.90
N GLY A 114 -15.48 15.23 -4.29
CA GLY A 114 -14.08 15.46 -3.95
C GLY A 114 -13.82 15.66 -2.45
N ASP A 115 -14.79 16.18 -1.70
CA ASP A 115 -14.73 16.26 -0.25
C ASP A 115 -14.81 14.88 0.42
N PHE A 116 -15.65 13.97 -0.10
CA PHE A 116 -15.71 12.57 0.33
C PHE A 116 -14.35 11.88 0.10
N ILE A 117 -13.82 11.95 -1.12
CA ILE A 117 -12.51 11.34 -1.45
C ILE A 117 -11.42 11.88 -0.53
N ARG A 118 -11.36 13.20 -0.35
CA ARG A 118 -10.39 13.85 0.54
C ARG A 118 -10.55 13.40 1.99
N GLY A 119 -11.78 13.23 2.45
CA GLY A 119 -12.10 12.70 3.78
C GLY A 119 -11.54 11.29 3.99
N VAL A 120 -11.80 10.38 3.04
CA VAL A 120 -11.26 9.00 3.06
C VAL A 120 -9.74 9.02 3.06
N LEU A 121 -9.09 9.80 2.19
CA LEU A 121 -7.63 9.92 2.14
C LEU A 121 -7.04 10.44 3.46
N HIS A 122 -7.71 11.40 4.12
CA HIS A 122 -7.25 11.92 5.41
C HIS A 122 -7.40 10.89 6.54
N ALA A 123 -8.53 10.18 6.57
CA ALA A 123 -8.80 9.12 7.53
C ALA A 123 -7.80 7.96 7.37
N ALA A 124 -7.61 7.48 6.14
CA ALA A 124 -6.65 6.44 5.80
C ALA A 124 -5.24 6.82 6.24
N ASN A 125 -4.75 8.02 5.86
CA ASN A 125 -3.42 8.46 6.29
C ASN A 125 -3.30 8.55 7.82
N THR A 126 -4.33 9.04 8.51
CA THR A 126 -4.33 9.12 9.99
C THR A 126 -4.25 7.74 10.61
N GLN A 127 -4.99 6.76 10.07
CA GLN A 127 -4.92 5.37 10.50
C GLN A 127 -3.54 4.76 10.22
N SER A 128 -2.97 4.98 9.03
CA SER A 128 -1.63 4.49 8.69
C SER A 128 -0.58 4.99 9.69
N GLN A 129 -0.66 6.26 10.10
CA GLN A 129 0.26 6.80 11.10
C GLN A 129 0.14 6.08 12.45
N ARG A 130 -1.08 5.73 12.88
CA ARG A 130 -1.30 4.98 14.13
C ARG A 130 -0.73 3.57 14.02
N GLU A 131 -0.94 2.91 12.90
CA GLU A 131 -0.40 1.58 12.62
C GLU A 131 1.13 1.60 12.60
N MET A 132 1.75 2.57 11.94
CA MET A 132 3.21 2.72 11.92
C MET A 132 3.81 2.90 13.31
N ILE A 133 3.18 3.71 14.19
CA ILE A 133 3.60 3.85 15.59
C ILE A 133 3.52 2.51 16.34
N ARG A 134 2.50 1.69 16.06
CA ARG A 134 2.39 0.35 16.65
C ARG A 134 3.49 -0.57 16.11
N LEU A 135 3.76 -0.53 14.81
CA LEU A 135 4.79 -1.32 14.15
C LEU A 135 6.19 -0.99 14.68
N GLU A 136 6.48 0.27 15.01
CA GLU A 136 7.74 0.66 15.67
C GLU A 136 7.93 -0.04 17.02
N LYS A 137 6.86 -0.18 17.82
CA LYS A 137 6.93 -0.94 19.08
C LYS A 137 7.18 -2.44 18.84
N ILE A 138 6.56 -3.00 17.80
CA ILE A 138 6.77 -4.39 17.39
C ILE A 138 8.21 -4.61 16.97
N GLU A 139 8.82 -3.68 16.24
CA GLU A 139 10.22 -3.75 15.84
C GLU A 139 11.16 -3.90 17.03
N VAL A 140 10.95 -3.11 18.09
CA VAL A 140 11.77 -3.18 19.31
C VAL A 140 11.69 -4.57 19.94
N GLY A 141 10.51 -5.18 19.96
CA GLY A 141 10.32 -6.56 20.42
C GLY A 141 11.06 -7.57 19.54
N LEU A 142 10.88 -7.48 18.22
CA LEU A 142 11.53 -8.36 17.25
C LEU A 142 13.05 -8.30 17.35
N ARG A 143 13.64 -7.12 17.55
CA ARG A 143 15.10 -6.97 17.71
C ARG A 143 15.60 -7.65 18.98
N LYS A 144 14.89 -7.51 20.11
CA LYS A 144 15.23 -8.23 21.36
C LYS A 144 15.11 -9.75 21.21
N ASP A 145 14.12 -10.23 20.46
CA ASP A 145 13.97 -11.66 20.21
C ASP A 145 15.07 -12.19 19.28
N LEU A 146 15.52 -11.37 18.32
CA LEU A 146 16.65 -11.68 17.44
C LEU A 146 17.99 -11.69 18.18
N GLU A 147 18.18 -10.94 19.27
CA GLU A 147 19.37 -11.08 20.12
C GLU A 147 19.46 -12.49 20.75
N LYS A 148 18.32 -13.08 21.10
CA LYS A 148 18.23 -14.42 21.68
C LYS A 148 18.22 -15.52 20.62
N LYS A 149 17.64 -15.25 19.46
CA LYS A 149 17.44 -16.20 18.36
C LYS A 149 17.89 -15.59 17.02
N PRO A 150 19.21 -15.34 16.86
CA PRO A 150 19.74 -14.60 15.71
C PRO A 150 19.58 -15.31 14.38
N GLU A 151 19.31 -16.61 14.38
CA GLU A 151 19.13 -17.43 13.17
C GLU A 151 17.66 -17.73 12.88
N ASN A 152 16.70 -17.16 13.63
CA ASN A 152 15.28 -17.43 13.37
C ASN A 152 14.81 -16.71 12.08
N PRO A 153 14.44 -17.45 11.01
CA PRO A 153 14.06 -16.84 9.74
C PRO A 153 12.74 -16.03 9.82
N ASP A 154 11.79 -16.46 10.62
CA ASP A 154 10.49 -15.80 10.76
C ASP A 154 10.62 -14.46 11.47
N LEU A 155 11.50 -14.35 12.47
CA LEU A 155 11.78 -13.07 13.13
C LEU A 155 12.43 -12.06 12.18
N TRP A 156 13.37 -12.51 11.33
CA TRP A 156 13.96 -11.66 10.30
C TRP A 156 12.94 -11.24 9.24
N PHE A 157 12.01 -12.13 8.88
CA PHE A 157 10.96 -11.80 7.91
C PHE A 157 9.93 -10.83 8.49
N ASN A 158 9.49 -11.04 9.73
CA ASN A 158 8.60 -10.09 10.42
C ASN A 158 9.28 -8.73 10.59
N LEU A 159 10.59 -8.70 10.87
CA LEU A 159 11.35 -7.45 10.92
C LEU A 159 11.38 -6.77 9.54
N HIS A 160 11.55 -7.54 8.46
CA HIS A 160 11.46 -7.02 7.09
C HIS A 160 10.12 -6.33 6.82
N LEU A 161 8.99 -6.98 7.14
CA LEU A 161 7.66 -6.40 6.93
C LEU A 161 7.46 -5.10 7.69
N VAL A 162 7.85 -5.08 8.98
CA VAL A 162 7.75 -3.89 9.83
C VAL A 162 8.59 -2.75 9.28
N LEU A 163 9.84 -3.02 8.89
CA LEU A 163 10.72 -2.01 8.30
C LEU A 163 10.20 -1.52 6.95
N TRP A 164 9.61 -2.41 6.15
CA TRP A 164 9.03 -2.07 4.85
C TRP A 164 7.86 -1.10 4.99
N ILE A 165 6.87 -1.45 5.81
CA ILE A 165 5.63 -0.66 5.99
C ILE A 165 5.93 0.71 6.60
N THR A 166 6.96 0.80 7.43
CA THR A 166 7.41 2.06 8.05
C THR A 166 8.35 2.89 7.15
N GLY A 167 8.62 2.43 5.92
CA GLY A 167 9.38 3.17 4.90
C GLY A 167 10.90 3.08 5.02
N ARG A 168 11.43 2.10 5.76
CA ARG A 168 12.87 1.85 5.94
C ARG A 168 13.34 0.74 5.01
N HIS A 169 13.18 0.99 3.71
CA HIS A 169 13.32 -0.02 2.65
C HIS A 169 14.71 -0.67 2.61
N GLU A 170 15.79 0.10 2.75
CA GLU A 170 17.16 -0.44 2.83
C GLU A 170 17.33 -1.52 3.92
N ASP A 171 16.86 -1.21 5.13
CA ASP A 171 16.97 -2.14 6.26
C ASP A 171 16.00 -3.30 6.13
N ALA A 172 14.83 -3.07 5.53
CA ALA A 172 13.88 -4.12 5.16
C ALA A 172 14.53 -5.12 4.20
N SER A 173 15.24 -4.65 3.17
CA SER A 173 15.96 -5.52 2.22
C SER A 173 17.06 -6.34 2.91
N LYS A 174 17.80 -5.74 3.85
CA LYS A 174 18.82 -6.45 4.66
C LYS A 174 18.20 -7.52 5.54
N ALA A 175 17.08 -7.21 6.21
CA ALA A 175 16.35 -8.17 7.04
C ALA A 175 15.82 -9.35 6.21
N PHE A 176 15.27 -9.09 5.02
CA PHE A 176 14.80 -10.15 4.13
C PHE A 176 15.93 -11.07 3.65
N LYS A 177 17.10 -10.50 3.30
CA LYS A 177 18.29 -11.29 2.95
C LYS A 177 18.70 -12.22 4.09
N LYS A 178 18.65 -11.76 5.33
CA LYS A 178 18.91 -12.61 6.51
C LYS A 178 17.84 -13.69 6.68
N ALA A 179 16.56 -13.35 6.52
CA ALA A 179 15.46 -14.33 6.57
C ALA A 179 15.69 -15.47 5.55
N LYS A 180 15.99 -15.12 4.30
CA LYS A 180 16.29 -16.09 3.24
C LYS A 180 17.53 -16.93 3.53
N LYS A 181 18.62 -16.31 3.99
CA LYS A 181 19.84 -17.02 4.39
C LYS A 181 19.57 -18.05 5.49
N ASN A 182 18.66 -17.74 6.40
CA ASN A 182 18.28 -18.60 7.52
C ASN A 182 17.11 -19.56 7.19
N GLY A 183 16.74 -19.70 5.91
CA GLY A 183 15.76 -20.71 5.47
C GLY A 183 14.30 -20.28 5.49
N TRP A 184 13.99 -18.98 5.43
CA TRP A 184 12.60 -18.50 5.36
C TRP A 184 11.85 -19.06 4.13
N ASP A 185 10.67 -19.61 4.42
CA ASP A 185 9.77 -20.23 3.44
C ASP A 185 8.33 -19.74 3.66
N LYS A 186 7.80 -19.02 2.65
CA LYS A 186 6.44 -18.46 2.67
C LYS A 186 5.33 -19.47 2.99
N LYS A 187 5.54 -20.77 2.72
CA LYS A 187 4.54 -21.82 2.98
C LYS A 187 4.51 -22.27 4.44
N LYS A 188 5.57 -22.02 5.20
CA LYS A 188 5.78 -22.55 6.56
C LYS A 188 5.82 -21.46 7.63
N SER A 189 6.12 -20.24 7.23
CA SER A 189 6.35 -19.13 8.15
C SER A 189 5.09 -18.62 8.81
N LYS A 190 5.21 -18.29 10.10
CA LYS A 190 4.17 -17.59 10.87
C LYS A 190 4.43 -16.09 10.80
N ILE A 191 3.63 -15.41 9.99
CA ILE A 191 3.74 -13.98 9.77
C ILE A 191 2.86 -13.26 10.78
N ILE A 192 3.31 -12.10 11.27
CA ILE A 192 2.46 -11.23 12.08
C ILE A 192 1.27 -10.75 11.23
N GLY A 193 0.06 -10.73 11.80
CA GLY A 193 -1.06 -10.05 11.13
C GLY A 193 -0.73 -8.57 11.00
N ILE A 194 -0.75 -8.05 9.77
CA ILE A 194 -0.52 -6.65 9.42
C ILE A 194 -1.79 -6.01 8.88
#